data_AF-A0AAE1V5P8-F1
#
_entry.id   AF-A0AAE1V5P8-F1
#
_cell.length_a   1.000
_cell.length_b   1.000
_cell.length_c   1.000
_cell.angle_alpha   90.00
_cell.angle_beta   90.00
_cell.angle_gamma   90.00
#
_symmetry.space_group_name_H-M   'P 1'
#
loop_
_entity.id
_entity.type
_entity.pdbx_description
1 polymer ?
#
loop_
_entity_poly.entity_id
_entity_poly.type
_entity_poly.pdbx_seq_one_letter_code
_entity_poly.pdbx_strand_id
1 'polypeptide(L)'
;MIGSNLLLEVDDCGYGRGPCSAGATAVLDFMAEVLSGLVTEEVKAVPLIEGILESAPLYVDAESVLVFQGLCLSRLLNFLERRLLRDDEEDEKKLDKGRWSLNLEALCWLIVDRVYMGAFPRPAGVLKTLEFLLSMLQLANKDGRVEEAAPTGKGILSIGRGSRQLEAYVHAILKNTNRMILFSFLPLFLITIGEDELLSSLGLQVEPKKRVPLNPSSEDSGIDVCTVLQLLVANRRIIFCPSNIDTDLNCCLCINLISLLRDHRRHAQNMAIDILKYLLVHQGAALEDFLVSKLNQGPPLDVLHGGFDKLLTGNLPAFFEWLHASEHEVNKVLEQCAAIMWVQYITGSAKFPGVRIKGMDGRRKREMGRKLKKISKLDGRHWEQINERRIALELVRDAVATELRVIRQDKYGWVLHAESEWQSHLQQLVHERGIFPFTVLS
;
A
#
# COMPACT_ATOMS: atom_id res chain seq x y z
N MET A 1 -21.94 -3.41 7.79
CA MET A 1 -20.52 -3.03 7.85
C MET A 1 -19.84 -3.64 6.64
N ILE A 2 -19.02 -2.87 5.91
CA ILE A 2 -18.17 -3.41 4.84
C ILE A 2 -17.02 -4.13 5.55
N GLY A 3 -16.92 -5.45 5.38
CA GLY A 3 -15.86 -6.26 6.00
C GLY A 3 -14.71 -6.56 5.03
N SER A 4 -13.53 -6.84 5.58
CA SER A 4 -12.31 -7.20 4.84
C SER A 4 -12.52 -8.33 3.84
N ASN A 5 -13.24 -9.40 4.23
CA ASN A 5 -13.54 -10.53 3.35
C ASN A 5 -14.34 -10.13 2.10
N LEU A 6 -15.32 -9.22 2.24
CA LEU A 6 -16.13 -8.76 1.10
C LEU A 6 -15.27 -8.00 0.09
N LEU A 7 -14.29 -7.21 0.54
CA LEU A 7 -13.39 -6.48 -0.36
C LEU A 7 -12.54 -7.45 -1.20
N LEU A 8 -12.05 -8.51 -0.58
CA LEU A 8 -11.22 -9.52 -1.25
C LEU A 8 -12.02 -10.38 -2.22
N GLU A 9 -13.24 -10.77 -1.87
CA GLU A 9 -14.15 -11.48 -2.76
C GLU A 9 -14.50 -10.64 -4.00
N VAL A 10 -14.71 -9.33 -3.83
CA VAL A 10 -15.00 -8.41 -4.95
C VAL A 10 -13.80 -8.29 -5.88
N ASP A 11 -12.57 -8.22 -5.35
CA ASP A 11 -11.34 -8.17 -6.15
C ASP A 11 -11.11 -9.48 -6.93
N ASP A 12 -11.32 -10.64 -6.30
CA ASP A 12 -11.21 -11.97 -6.94
C ASP A 12 -12.12 -12.13 -8.16
N CYS A 13 -13.32 -11.55 -8.07
CA CYS A 13 -14.30 -11.64 -9.14
C CYS A 13 -13.87 -10.88 -10.39
N GLY A 14 -12.95 -9.92 -10.25
CA GLY A 14 -12.48 -9.04 -11.30
C GLY A 14 -13.62 -8.51 -12.19
N TYR A 15 -13.35 -8.48 -13.49
CA TYR A 15 -14.34 -8.10 -14.51
C TYR A 15 -15.42 -9.17 -14.79
N GLY A 16 -15.29 -10.39 -14.24
CA GLY A 16 -16.02 -11.57 -14.73
C GLY A 16 -17.36 -11.89 -14.06
N ARG A 17 -17.68 -11.33 -12.88
CA ARG A 17 -18.85 -11.78 -12.08
C ARG A 17 -20.01 -10.79 -11.95
N GLY A 18 -19.96 -9.64 -12.63
CA GLY A 18 -21.07 -8.69 -12.69
C GLY A 18 -20.64 -7.22 -12.71
N PRO A 19 -21.60 -6.29 -12.89
CA PRO A 19 -21.31 -4.87 -13.07
C PRO A 19 -20.66 -4.23 -11.82
N CYS A 20 -20.97 -4.74 -10.62
CA CYS A 20 -20.40 -4.21 -9.37
C CYS A 20 -18.93 -4.58 -9.17
N SER A 21 -18.51 -5.82 -9.49
CA SER A 21 -17.10 -6.20 -9.38
C SER A 21 -16.27 -5.52 -10.47
N ALA A 22 -16.77 -5.50 -11.70
CA ALA A 22 -16.13 -4.79 -12.82
C ALA A 22 -15.96 -3.28 -12.53
N GLY A 23 -16.98 -2.63 -11.95
CA GLY A 23 -16.89 -1.24 -11.52
C GLY A 23 -15.85 -1.03 -10.41
N ALA A 24 -15.79 -1.92 -9.41
CA ALA A 24 -14.80 -1.84 -8.35
C ALA A 24 -13.36 -2.00 -8.88
N THR A 25 -13.13 -2.98 -9.75
CA THR A 25 -11.83 -3.18 -10.41
C THR A 25 -11.44 -1.96 -11.24
N ALA A 26 -12.36 -1.41 -12.05
CA ALA A 26 -12.09 -0.22 -12.86
C ALA A 26 -11.76 1.01 -11.99
N VAL A 27 -12.40 1.18 -10.83
CA VAL A 27 -12.08 2.25 -9.89
C VAL A 27 -10.67 2.06 -9.30
N LEU A 28 -10.30 0.85 -8.92
CA LEU A 28 -8.95 0.56 -8.41
C LEU A 28 -7.87 0.76 -9.47
N ASP A 29 -8.14 0.35 -10.71
CA ASP A 29 -7.23 0.56 -11.85
C ASP A 29 -7.08 2.06 -12.17
N PHE A 30 -8.19 2.81 -12.18
CA PHE A 30 -8.16 4.26 -12.35
C PHE A 30 -7.37 4.95 -11.23
N MET A 31 -7.60 4.56 -9.97
CA MET A 31 -6.83 5.07 -8.85
C MET A 31 -5.33 4.76 -9.02
N ALA A 32 -4.98 3.53 -9.35
CA ALA A 32 -3.59 3.13 -9.56
C ALA A 32 -2.90 3.94 -10.66
N GLU A 33 -3.60 4.20 -11.76
CA GLU A 33 -3.08 5.02 -12.86
C GLU A 33 -2.83 6.46 -12.42
N VAL A 34 -3.79 7.08 -11.72
CA VAL A 34 -3.62 8.44 -11.16
C VAL A 34 -2.47 8.49 -10.16
N LEU A 35 -2.41 7.54 -9.22
CA LEU A 35 -1.36 7.49 -8.21
C LEU A 35 0.02 7.27 -8.85
N SER A 36 0.11 6.44 -9.89
CA SER A 36 1.36 6.21 -10.62
C SER A 36 1.80 7.47 -11.36
N GLY A 37 0.89 8.21 -11.99
CA GLY A 37 1.17 9.52 -12.58
C GLY A 37 1.70 10.52 -11.55
N LEU A 38 1.10 10.57 -10.35
CA LEU A 38 1.60 11.41 -9.25
C LEU A 38 3.06 11.06 -8.89
N VAL A 39 3.38 9.77 -8.75
CA VAL A 39 4.75 9.32 -8.41
C VAL A 39 5.77 9.78 -9.45
N THR A 40 5.40 9.80 -10.72
CA THR A 40 6.33 10.14 -11.80
C THR A 40 6.40 11.63 -12.12
N GLU A 41 5.33 12.38 -11.87
CA GLU A 41 5.21 13.78 -12.31
C GLU A 41 5.34 14.81 -11.18
N GLU A 42 4.91 14.48 -9.95
CA GLU A 42 4.92 15.39 -8.81
C GLU A 42 6.23 15.33 -8.01
N VAL A 43 6.60 16.42 -7.34
CA VAL A 43 7.85 16.45 -6.52
C VAL A 43 7.66 15.79 -5.14
N LYS A 44 6.43 15.72 -4.63
CA LYS A 44 6.11 15.15 -3.30
C LYS A 44 4.81 14.33 -3.36
N ALA A 45 4.84 13.23 -4.08
CA ALA A 45 3.66 12.40 -4.31
C ALA A 45 3.25 11.60 -3.06
N VAL A 46 4.21 11.06 -2.31
CA VAL A 46 3.92 10.09 -1.23
C VAL A 46 2.98 10.62 -0.13
N PRO A 47 3.15 11.86 0.39
CA PRO A 47 2.18 12.41 1.34
C PRO A 47 0.75 12.57 0.78
N LEU A 48 0.63 12.82 -0.53
CA LEU A 48 -0.68 12.89 -1.21
C LEU A 48 -1.29 11.49 -1.31
N ILE A 49 -0.49 10.49 -1.69
CA ILE A 49 -0.90 9.08 -1.75
C ILE A 49 -1.38 8.62 -0.37
N GLU A 50 -0.62 8.87 0.70
CA GLU A 50 -1.04 8.56 2.07
C GLU A 50 -2.35 9.25 2.43
N GLY A 51 -2.51 10.53 2.07
CA GLY A 51 -3.74 11.28 2.29
C GLY A 51 -4.96 10.67 1.57
N ILE A 52 -4.77 10.16 0.35
CA ILE A 52 -5.81 9.46 -0.42
C ILE A 52 -6.16 8.14 0.25
N LEU A 53 -5.16 7.33 0.59
CA LEU A 53 -5.30 6.02 1.25
C LEU A 53 -5.94 6.13 2.65
N GLU A 54 -5.70 7.22 3.37
CA GLU A 54 -6.28 7.50 4.69
C GLU A 54 -7.64 8.23 4.62
N SER A 55 -8.15 8.58 3.43
CA SER A 55 -9.44 9.25 3.27
C SER A 55 -10.67 8.32 3.34
N ALA A 56 -10.48 7.09 3.83
CA ALA A 56 -11.56 6.13 4.01
C ALA A 56 -12.61 6.62 5.05
N PRO A 57 -13.90 6.36 4.85
CA PRO A 57 -14.95 6.83 5.76
C PRO A 57 -14.79 6.33 7.20
N LEU A 58 -15.22 7.15 8.16
CA LEU A 58 -15.07 6.88 9.60
C LEU A 58 -15.86 5.66 10.10
N TYR A 59 -16.91 5.25 9.38
CA TYR A 59 -17.71 4.07 9.72
C TYR A 59 -17.05 2.75 9.29
N VAL A 60 -15.94 2.80 8.54
CA VAL A 60 -15.16 1.62 8.15
C VAL A 60 -14.12 1.35 9.23
N ASP A 61 -14.02 0.10 9.68
CA ASP A 61 -13.04 -0.33 10.68
C ASP A 61 -11.61 -0.29 10.13
N ALA A 62 -10.62 -0.34 11.03
CA ALA A 62 -9.21 -0.18 10.65
C ALA A 62 -8.68 -1.34 9.79
N GLU A 63 -9.18 -2.57 9.98
CA GLU A 63 -8.75 -3.74 9.23
C GLU A 63 -9.21 -3.66 7.77
N SER A 64 -10.48 -3.33 7.55
CA SER A 64 -11.04 -3.12 6.20
C SER A 64 -10.34 -1.97 5.47
N VAL A 65 -9.94 -0.91 6.18
CA VAL A 65 -9.12 0.17 5.59
C VAL A 65 -7.75 -0.35 5.16
N LEU A 66 -7.07 -1.16 5.97
CA LEU A 66 -5.77 -1.71 5.61
C LEU A 66 -5.85 -2.60 4.37
N VAL A 67 -6.86 -3.48 4.30
CA VAL A 67 -7.08 -4.32 3.12
C VAL A 67 -7.33 -3.47 1.88
N PHE A 68 -8.17 -2.44 1.98
CA PHE A 68 -8.37 -1.48 0.87
C PHE A 68 -7.07 -0.79 0.44
N GLN A 69 -6.21 -0.41 1.39
CA GLN A 69 -4.91 0.16 1.08
C GLN A 69 -4.00 -0.84 0.35
N GLY A 70 -3.98 -2.10 0.77
CA GLY A 70 -3.24 -3.15 0.09
C GLY A 70 -3.70 -3.38 -1.34
N LEU A 71 -5.02 -3.35 -1.60
CA LEU A 71 -5.57 -3.46 -2.96
C LEU A 71 -5.13 -2.27 -3.83
N CYS A 72 -5.27 -1.04 -3.34
CA CYS A 72 -4.82 0.16 -4.04
C CYS A 72 -3.31 0.11 -4.35
N LEU A 73 -2.49 -0.24 -3.35
CA LEU A 73 -1.04 -0.29 -3.47
C LEU A 73 -0.59 -1.41 -4.41
N SER A 74 -1.21 -2.60 -4.36
CA SER A 74 -0.91 -3.71 -5.27
C SER A 74 -1.08 -3.30 -6.73
N ARG A 75 -2.17 -2.59 -7.06
CA ARG A 75 -2.39 -2.07 -8.41
C ARG A 75 -1.41 -0.96 -8.76
N LEU A 76 -1.16 -0.02 -7.84
CA LEU A 76 -0.15 1.04 -8.03
C LEU A 76 1.22 0.46 -8.38
N LEU A 77 1.68 -0.57 -7.66
CA LEU A 77 2.96 -1.22 -7.93
C LEU A 77 3.06 -1.70 -9.38
N ASN A 78 2.05 -2.42 -9.87
CA ASN A 78 2.03 -2.93 -11.24
C ASN A 78 2.05 -1.80 -12.29
N PHE A 79 1.26 -0.74 -12.07
CA PHE A 79 1.21 0.39 -13.01
C PHE A 79 2.53 1.19 -13.01
N LEU A 80 3.10 1.42 -11.83
CA LEU A 80 4.35 2.15 -11.67
C LEU A 80 5.53 1.38 -12.25
N GLU A 81 5.63 0.07 -11.98
CA GLU A 81 6.66 -0.79 -12.55
C GLU A 81 6.64 -0.74 -14.08
N ARG A 82 5.47 -1.00 -14.69
CA ARG A 82 5.32 -0.94 -16.15
C ARG A 82 5.70 0.42 -16.72
N ARG A 83 5.32 1.50 -16.04
CA ARG A 83 5.62 2.87 -16.46
C ARG A 83 7.12 3.18 -16.40
N LEU A 84 7.80 2.79 -15.33
CA LEU A 84 9.24 3.02 -15.17
C LEU A 84 10.08 2.13 -16.09
N LEU A 85 9.69 0.87 -16.30
CA LEU A 85 10.38 -0.03 -17.23
C LEU A 85 10.23 0.44 -18.69
N ARG A 86 9.03 0.89 -19.08
CA ARG A 86 8.81 1.44 -20.44
C ARG A 86 9.56 2.74 -20.68
N ASP A 87 9.58 3.65 -19.70
CA ASP A 87 10.35 4.91 -19.78
C ASP A 87 11.84 4.69 -20.04
N ASP A 88 12.33 3.56 -19.55
CA ASP A 88 13.72 3.15 -19.63
C ASP A 88 14.02 2.34 -20.90
N GLU A 89 12.99 1.85 -21.61
CA GLU A 89 13.08 1.27 -22.97
C GLU A 89 12.86 2.31 -24.08
N GLU A 90 12.02 3.32 -23.87
CA GLU A 90 11.60 4.31 -24.87
C GLU A 90 12.42 5.62 -24.80
N ASP A 91 12.96 6.10 -25.92
CA ASP A 91 13.83 7.30 -25.95
C ASP A 91 13.09 8.64 -26.19
N GLU A 92 11.80 8.61 -26.55
CA GLU A 92 11.10 9.82 -27.03
C GLU A 92 10.75 10.83 -25.90
N LYS A 93 10.32 10.36 -24.73
CA LYS A 93 9.89 11.22 -23.63
C LYS A 93 10.26 10.64 -22.26
N LYS A 94 11.49 10.89 -21.83
CA LYS A 94 11.99 10.41 -20.53
C LYS A 94 11.33 11.10 -19.34
N LEU A 95 10.96 10.32 -18.33
CA LEU A 95 10.50 10.80 -17.04
C LEU A 95 11.65 11.48 -16.30
N ASP A 96 11.28 12.48 -15.48
CA ASP A 96 12.26 13.20 -14.66
C ASP A 96 12.74 12.29 -13.51
N LYS A 97 13.94 11.72 -13.69
CA LYS A 97 14.61 10.90 -12.66
C LYS A 97 14.71 11.60 -11.31
N GLY A 98 14.87 12.91 -11.27
CA GLY A 98 14.93 13.65 -10.01
C GLY A 98 13.62 13.57 -9.23
N ARG A 99 12.47 13.46 -9.91
CA ARG A 99 11.15 13.37 -9.27
C ARG A 99 10.81 11.95 -8.89
N TRP A 100 10.85 11.03 -9.85
CA TRP A 100 10.38 9.68 -9.60
C TRP A 100 11.30 8.93 -8.62
N SER A 101 12.61 9.18 -8.61
CA SER A 101 13.53 8.52 -7.66
C SER A 101 13.28 8.95 -6.20
N LEU A 102 13.03 10.24 -5.95
CA LEU A 102 12.68 10.75 -4.62
C LEU A 102 11.33 10.20 -4.13
N ASN A 103 10.33 10.13 -5.02
CA ASN A 103 9.05 9.53 -4.67
C ASN A 103 9.17 8.02 -4.47
N LEU A 104 9.96 7.32 -5.29
CA LEU A 104 10.19 5.89 -5.17
C LEU A 104 10.86 5.55 -3.84
N GLU A 105 11.85 6.33 -3.41
CA GLU A 105 12.45 6.22 -2.07
C GLU A 105 11.39 6.19 -0.97
N ALA A 106 10.55 7.22 -0.90
CA ALA A 106 9.52 7.35 0.12
C ALA A 106 8.39 6.31 -0.04
N LEU A 107 8.07 5.93 -1.28
CA LEU A 107 7.03 4.97 -1.60
C LEU A 107 7.42 3.55 -1.15
N CYS A 108 8.68 3.13 -1.35
CA CYS A 108 9.19 1.85 -0.85
C CYS A 108 9.02 1.72 0.66
N TRP A 109 9.32 2.78 1.42
CA TRP A 109 9.07 2.82 2.86
C TRP A 109 7.60 2.68 3.20
N LEU A 110 6.73 3.44 2.52
CA LEU A 110 5.29 3.38 2.73
C LEU A 110 4.75 1.96 2.51
N ILE A 111 5.07 1.34 1.37
CA ILE A 111 4.52 0.04 0.98
C ILE A 111 4.99 -1.05 1.93
N VAL A 112 6.28 -1.12 2.24
CA VAL A 112 6.80 -2.13 3.18
C VAL A 112 6.20 -1.94 4.57
N ASP A 113 6.03 -0.70 5.03
CA ASP A 113 5.31 -0.45 6.28
C ASP A 113 3.86 -0.96 6.23
N ARG A 114 3.16 -0.82 5.09
CA ARG A 114 1.80 -1.36 4.92
C ARG A 114 1.78 -2.90 4.88
N VAL A 115 2.79 -3.56 4.30
CA VAL A 115 2.96 -5.02 4.38
C VAL A 115 3.08 -5.45 5.84
N TYR A 116 4.00 -4.84 6.60
CA TYR A 116 4.17 -5.14 8.03
C TYR A 116 2.94 -4.81 8.88
N MET A 117 2.10 -3.88 8.44
CA MET A 117 0.81 -3.57 9.10
C MET A 117 -0.30 -4.57 8.75
N GLY A 118 -0.07 -5.51 7.83
CA GLY A 118 -1.06 -6.51 7.41
C GLY A 118 -2.03 -6.00 6.33
N ALA A 119 -1.65 -4.98 5.55
CA ALA A 119 -2.48 -4.47 4.45
C ALA A 119 -2.63 -5.47 3.29
N PHE A 120 -1.68 -6.39 3.14
CA PHE A 120 -1.66 -7.43 2.11
C PHE A 120 -2.03 -8.77 2.75
N PRO A 121 -3.32 -9.14 2.81
CA PRO A 121 -3.78 -10.34 3.53
C PRO A 121 -3.43 -11.64 2.81
N ARG A 122 -2.95 -11.57 1.55
CA ARG A 122 -2.61 -12.72 0.73
C ARG A 122 -1.11 -12.83 0.49
N PRO A 123 -0.55 -14.06 0.52
CA PRO A 123 0.86 -14.27 0.23
C PRO A 123 1.29 -13.73 -1.14
N ALA A 124 0.46 -13.86 -2.17
CA ALA A 124 0.76 -13.34 -3.51
C ALA A 124 1.03 -11.83 -3.51
N GLY A 125 0.27 -11.05 -2.73
CA GLY A 125 0.45 -9.60 -2.63
C GLY A 125 1.77 -9.21 -1.94
N VAL A 126 2.19 -9.99 -0.95
CA VAL A 126 3.49 -9.80 -0.28
C VAL A 126 4.63 -10.11 -1.24
N LEU A 127 4.56 -11.21 -1.99
CA LEU A 127 5.61 -11.58 -2.96
C LEU A 127 5.67 -10.60 -4.13
N LYS A 128 4.54 -10.15 -4.67
CA LYS A 128 4.51 -9.09 -5.70
C LYS A 128 5.17 -7.80 -5.22
N THR A 129 5.10 -7.50 -3.91
CA THR A 129 5.81 -6.36 -3.33
C THR A 129 7.33 -6.58 -3.34
N LEU A 130 7.80 -7.79 -2.99
CA LEU A 130 9.23 -8.13 -3.07
C LEU A 130 9.72 -8.11 -4.53
N GLU A 131 8.96 -8.69 -5.46
CA GLU A 131 9.24 -8.68 -6.90
C GLU A 131 9.37 -7.24 -7.43
N PHE A 132 8.43 -6.36 -7.08
CA PHE A 132 8.50 -4.95 -7.43
C PHE A 132 9.81 -4.30 -6.94
N LEU A 133 10.20 -4.51 -5.68
CA LEU A 133 11.44 -3.93 -5.16
C LEU A 133 12.67 -4.47 -5.88
N LEU A 134 12.70 -5.77 -6.18
CA LEU A 134 13.78 -6.40 -6.95
C LEU A 134 13.84 -5.86 -8.38
N SER A 135 12.70 -5.66 -9.03
CA SER A 135 12.58 -5.04 -10.35
C SER A 135 13.09 -3.59 -10.35
N MET A 136 12.75 -2.80 -9.33
CA MET A 136 13.28 -1.44 -9.17
C MET A 136 14.79 -1.42 -8.91
N LEU A 137 15.34 -2.42 -8.19
CA LEU A 137 16.78 -2.59 -8.04
C LEU A 137 17.46 -2.98 -9.35
N GLN A 138 16.87 -3.87 -10.13
CA GLN A 138 17.38 -4.26 -11.45
C GLN A 138 17.41 -3.04 -12.39
N LEU A 139 16.34 -2.24 -12.40
CA LEU A 139 16.27 -0.97 -13.12
C LEU A 139 17.41 -0.03 -12.70
N ALA A 140 17.66 0.11 -11.39
CA ALA A 140 18.76 0.93 -10.88
C ALA A 140 20.16 0.35 -11.19
N ASN A 141 20.26 -0.96 -11.45
CA ASN A 141 21.51 -1.69 -11.65
C ASN A 141 21.86 -1.98 -13.12
N LYS A 142 21.21 -1.35 -14.11
CA LYS A 142 21.52 -1.55 -15.54
C LYS A 142 23.00 -1.44 -15.91
N ASP A 143 23.72 -0.55 -15.24
CA ASP A 143 25.16 -0.32 -15.45
C ASP A 143 26.06 -1.17 -14.53
N GLY A 144 25.53 -2.15 -13.79
CA GLY A 144 26.27 -2.92 -12.78
C GLY A 144 26.69 -2.11 -11.54
N ARG A 145 26.30 -0.84 -11.46
CA ARG A 145 26.74 0.11 -10.41
C ARG A 145 26.35 -0.32 -9.01
N VAL A 146 25.27 -1.07 -8.84
CA VAL A 146 24.82 -1.53 -7.52
C VAL A 146 25.64 -2.73 -7.07
N GLU A 147 26.00 -3.62 -7.99
CA GLU A 147 26.86 -4.78 -7.74
C GLU A 147 28.31 -4.37 -7.44
N GLU A 148 28.81 -3.35 -8.13
CA GLU A 148 30.20 -2.88 -8.01
C GLU A 148 30.41 -1.85 -6.89
N ALA A 149 29.33 -1.34 -6.29
CA ALA A 149 29.43 -0.31 -5.27
C ALA A 149 30.12 -0.83 -3.99
N ALA A 150 31.18 -0.13 -3.58
CA ALA A 150 31.92 -0.44 -2.36
C ALA A 150 31.09 -0.14 -1.09
N PRO A 151 31.25 -0.94 -0.01
CA PRO A 151 30.54 -0.72 1.24
C PRO A 151 30.80 0.66 1.84
N THR A 152 29.74 1.30 2.30
CA THR A 152 29.81 2.63 2.94
C THR A 152 30.38 2.50 4.35
N GLY A 153 31.72 2.43 4.52
CA GLY A 153 32.34 2.27 5.83
C GLY A 153 33.86 2.56 5.94
N LYS A 154 34.19 3.69 6.57
CA LYS A 154 35.43 4.08 7.30
C LYS A 154 36.80 3.73 6.68
N GLY A 155 37.11 4.30 5.52
CA GLY A 155 38.50 4.45 5.06
C GLY A 155 38.84 5.91 4.80
N ILE A 156 39.59 6.54 5.71
CA ILE A 156 40.07 7.95 5.59
C ILE A 156 41.01 8.15 4.38
N LEU A 157 41.35 7.10 3.64
CA LEU A 157 42.32 7.13 2.53
C LEU A 157 41.77 6.67 1.17
N SER A 158 40.46 6.79 0.90
CA SER A 158 39.93 6.57 -0.47
C SER A 158 40.06 7.83 -1.35
N ILE A 159 41.27 8.38 -1.43
CA ILE A 159 41.64 9.40 -2.43
C ILE A 159 42.29 8.65 -3.59
N GLY A 160 41.55 8.39 -4.68
CA GLY A 160 42.20 7.99 -5.94
C GLY A 160 41.44 7.10 -6.93
N ARG A 161 40.29 6.51 -6.58
CA ARG A 161 39.40 5.87 -7.56
C ARG A 161 37.97 6.29 -7.26
N GLY A 162 37.27 6.82 -8.26
CA GLY A 162 35.92 7.37 -8.12
C GLY A 162 34.91 6.34 -7.62
N SER A 163 34.82 6.16 -6.30
CA SER A 163 33.76 5.40 -5.66
C SER A 163 32.45 6.15 -5.89
N ARG A 164 31.69 5.72 -6.90
CA ARG A 164 30.33 6.19 -7.09
C ARG A 164 29.51 5.66 -5.91
N GLN A 165 29.30 6.51 -4.90
CA GLN A 165 28.34 6.24 -3.84
C GLN A 165 26.97 5.96 -4.46
N LEU A 166 26.26 4.97 -3.92
CA LEU A 166 24.90 4.66 -4.34
C LEU A 166 23.98 5.84 -4.07
N GLU A 167 23.06 6.10 -5.01
CA GLU A 167 22.05 7.14 -4.84
C GLU A 167 21.11 6.79 -3.67
N ALA A 168 20.58 7.81 -2.96
CA ALA A 168 19.80 7.62 -1.73
C ALA A 168 18.58 6.69 -1.93
N TYR A 169 17.88 6.84 -3.06
CA TYR A 169 16.75 5.98 -3.40
C TYR A 169 17.16 4.51 -3.58
N VAL A 170 18.35 4.22 -4.12
CA VAL A 170 18.85 2.84 -4.27
C VAL A 170 19.11 2.21 -2.90
N HIS A 171 19.72 2.96 -1.98
CA HIS A 171 19.88 2.51 -0.60
C HIS A 171 18.53 2.24 0.08
N ALA A 172 17.53 3.07 -0.16
CA ALA A 172 16.19 2.87 0.37
C ALA A 172 15.51 1.63 -0.22
N ILE A 173 15.63 1.38 -1.52
CA ILE A 173 15.10 0.17 -2.15
C ILE A 173 15.82 -1.07 -1.61
N LEU A 174 17.16 -1.07 -1.51
CA LEU A 174 17.94 -2.18 -0.93
C LEU A 174 17.48 -2.49 0.49
N LYS A 175 17.38 -1.47 1.34
CA LYS A 175 16.94 -1.65 2.73
C LYS A 175 15.51 -2.18 2.84
N ASN A 176 14.60 -1.70 2.00
CA ASN A 176 13.23 -2.20 1.97
C ASN A 176 13.13 -3.61 1.37
N THR A 177 14.02 -3.97 0.44
CA THR A 177 14.17 -5.34 -0.08
C THR A 177 14.61 -6.28 1.03
N ASN A 178 15.62 -5.91 1.83
CA ASN A 178 16.03 -6.69 3.01
C ASN A 178 14.87 -6.89 3.98
N ARG A 179 14.11 -5.83 4.29
CA ARG A 179 12.91 -5.92 5.14
C ARG A 179 11.88 -6.89 4.56
N MET A 180 11.64 -6.88 3.25
CA MET A 180 10.71 -7.83 2.63
C MET A 180 11.21 -9.27 2.64
N ILE A 181 12.52 -9.49 2.48
CA ILE A 181 13.13 -10.82 2.63
C ILE A 181 12.98 -11.29 4.08
N LEU A 182 13.30 -10.45 5.06
CA LEU A 182 13.11 -10.71 6.49
C LEU A 182 11.65 -11.04 6.81
N PHE A 183 10.70 -10.26 6.27
CA PHE A 183 9.27 -10.50 6.43
C PHE A 183 8.86 -11.87 5.90
N SER A 184 9.43 -12.32 4.78
CA SER A 184 9.14 -13.60 4.14
C SER A 184 9.55 -14.82 4.99
N PHE A 185 10.40 -14.63 5.99
CA PHE A 185 10.78 -15.67 6.95
C PHE A 185 10.16 -15.46 8.35
N LEU A 186 9.34 -14.43 8.56
CA LEU A 186 8.66 -14.26 9.83
C LEU A 186 7.65 -15.39 10.08
N PRO A 187 7.48 -15.85 11.34
CA PRO A 187 6.57 -16.94 11.66
C PRO A 187 5.15 -16.75 11.15
N LEU A 188 4.60 -15.54 11.27
CA LEU A 188 3.26 -15.23 10.80
C LEU A 188 3.10 -15.43 9.30
N PHE A 189 4.10 -15.07 8.49
CA PHE A 189 4.05 -15.25 7.04
C PHE A 189 4.24 -16.72 6.66
N LEU A 190 5.21 -17.41 7.29
CA LEU A 190 5.44 -18.85 7.07
C LEU A 190 4.19 -19.69 7.36
N ILE A 191 3.42 -19.35 8.40
CA ILE A 191 2.10 -19.97 8.67
C ILE A 191 1.12 -19.73 7.51
N THR A 192 1.11 -18.53 6.90
CA THR A 192 0.17 -18.22 5.81
C THR A 192 0.44 -19.00 4.52
N ILE A 193 1.68 -19.41 4.28
CA ILE A 193 2.08 -20.23 3.13
C ILE A 193 2.19 -21.73 3.47
N GLY A 194 1.87 -22.14 4.70
CA GLY A 194 1.82 -23.55 5.12
C GLY A 194 3.16 -24.18 5.50
N GLU A 195 4.16 -23.39 5.90
CA GLU A 195 5.50 -23.86 6.27
C GLU A 195 5.60 -24.24 7.76
N ASP A 196 4.66 -25.05 8.24
CA ASP A 196 4.57 -25.48 9.66
C ASP A 196 5.76 -26.37 10.09
N GLU A 197 6.29 -27.18 9.17
CA GLU A 197 7.46 -28.04 9.41
C GLU A 197 8.73 -27.23 9.66
N LEU A 198 8.98 -26.20 8.85
CA LEU A 198 10.10 -25.27 9.00
C LEU A 198 10.02 -24.51 10.34
N LEU A 199 8.83 -24.10 10.76
CA LEU A 199 8.65 -23.45 12.06
C LEU A 199 8.89 -24.40 13.23
N SER A 200 8.51 -25.66 13.05
CA SER A 200 8.74 -26.71 14.05
C SER A 200 10.23 -27.00 14.21
N SER A 201 10.99 -27.09 13.12
CA SER A 201 12.44 -27.30 13.18
C SER A 201 13.19 -26.13 13.81
N LEU A 202 12.66 -24.91 13.69
CA LEU A 202 13.21 -23.71 14.31
C LEU A 202 12.77 -23.51 15.77
N GLY A 203 11.87 -24.33 16.30
CA GLY A 203 11.32 -24.16 17.65
C GLY A 203 10.47 -22.89 17.82
N LEU A 204 9.95 -22.32 16.72
CA LEU A 204 9.20 -21.06 16.68
C LEU A 204 7.68 -21.24 16.64
N GLN A 205 7.18 -22.34 17.21
CA GLN A 205 5.75 -22.66 17.22
C GLN A 205 4.93 -21.54 17.90
N VAL A 206 4.02 -20.94 17.14
CA VAL A 206 3.06 -19.94 17.61
C VAL A 206 1.67 -20.59 17.65
N GLU A 207 0.96 -20.51 18.78
CA GLU A 207 -0.44 -20.93 18.83
C GLU A 207 -1.26 -20.14 17.79
N PRO A 208 -2.01 -20.82 16.90
CA PRO A 208 -2.79 -20.13 15.89
C PRO A 208 -3.93 -19.36 16.57
N LYS A 209 -3.78 -18.03 16.69
CA LYS A 209 -4.92 -17.15 16.98
C LYS A 209 -5.94 -17.30 15.84
N LYS A 210 -7.21 -17.51 16.21
CA LYS A 210 -8.39 -17.73 15.35
C LYS A 210 -8.15 -17.31 13.89
N ARG A 211 -7.92 -18.31 13.03
CA ARG A 211 -7.91 -18.17 11.57
C ARG A 211 -9.24 -17.55 11.15
N VAL A 212 -9.21 -16.46 10.39
CA VAL A 212 -10.32 -16.14 9.48
C VAL A 212 -10.04 -16.97 8.23
N PRO A 213 -10.82 -18.02 7.93
CA PRO A 213 -10.61 -18.80 6.72
C PRO A 213 -10.87 -17.89 5.52
N LEU A 214 -9.80 -17.52 4.81
CA LEU A 214 -9.92 -17.04 3.45
C LEU A 214 -9.91 -18.25 2.53
N ASN A 215 -10.86 -18.30 1.59
CA ASN A 215 -10.77 -19.28 0.52
C ASN A 215 -9.51 -18.99 -0.29
N PRO A 216 -8.66 -19.99 -0.58
CA PRO A 216 -7.46 -19.78 -1.37
C PRO A 216 -7.86 -19.26 -2.76
N SER A 217 -7.27 -18.14 -3.18
CA SER A 217 -7.40 -17.67 -4.56
C SER A 217 -6.56 -18.57 -5.49
N SER A 218 -6.89 -18.60 -6.79
CA SER A 218 -6.08 -19.35 -7.77
C SER A 218 -4.65 -18.82 -7.90
N GLU A 219 -4.38 -17.56 -7.53
CA GLU A 219 -3.03 -16.99 -7.51
C GLU A 219 -2.24 -17.38 -6.26
N ASP A 220 -2.91 -17.74 -5.16
CA ASP A 220 -2.25 -18.17 -3.92
C ASP A 220 -1.93 -19.67 -3.90
N SER A 221 -2.53 -20.47 -4.81
CA SER A 221 -2.26 -21.90 -4.90
C SER A 221 -0.85 -22.15 -5.45
N GLY A 222 0.04 -22.66 -4.59
CA GLY A 222 1.41 -23.02 -4.96
C GLY A 222 2.50 -22.09 -4.44
N ILE A 223 2.14 -21.04 -3.69
CA ILE A 223 3.13 -20.21 -3.00
C ILE A 223 3.62 -20.95 -1.75
N ASP A 224 4.93 -21.20 -1.72
CA ASP A 224 5.65 -21.86 -0.63
C ASP A 224 7.02 -21.19 -0.41
N VAL A 225 7.84 -21.72 0.52
CA VAL A 225 9.18 -21.17 0.76
C VAL A 225 10.08 -21.26 -0.48
N CYS A 226 9.87 -22.24 -1.36
CA CYS A 226 10.63 -22.40 -2.60
C CYS A 226 10.47 -21.17 -3.50
N THR A 227 9.28 -20.59 -3.54
CA THR A 227 9.01 -19.36 -4.31
C THR A 227 9.87 -18.20 -3.83
N VAL A 228 10.01 -18.02 -2.51
CA VAL A 228 10.89 -17.00 -1.91
C VAL A 228 12.36 -17.27 -2.26
N LEU A 229 12.81 -18.51 -2.07
CA LEU A 229 14.19 -18.90 -2.37
C LEU A 229 14.53 -18.70 -3.86
N GLN A 230 13.59 -18.96 -4.77
CA GLN A 230 13.77 -18.75 -6.20
C GLN A 230 14.00 -17.27 -6.52
N LEU A 231 13.25 -16.35 -5.89
CA LEU A 231 13.47 -14.90 -6.03
C LEU A 231 14.87 -14.50 -5.55
N LEU A 232 15.33 -15.07 -4.43
CA LEU A 232 16.69 -14.83 -3.91
C LEU A 232 17.77 -15.35 -4.88
N VAL A 233 17.62 -16.58 -5.38
CA VAL A 233 18.57 -17.20 -6.32
C VAL A 233 18.67 -16.39 -7.63
N ALA A 234 17.54 -15.92 -8.15
CA ALA A 234 17.47 -15.12 -9.37
C ALA A 234 18.14 -13.75 -9.22
N ASN A 235 18.09 -13.16 -8.02
CA ASN A 235 18.57 -11.80 -7.75
C ASN A 235 19.80 -11.75 -6.83
N ARG A 236 20.48 -12.87 -6.62
CA ARG A 236 21.57 -13.03 -5.64
C ARG A 236 22.70 -12.01 -5.78
N ARG A 237 23.02 -11.58 -7.01
CA ARG A 237 24.10 -10.59 -7.25
C ARG A 237 23.78 -9.23 -6.67
N ILE A 238 22.53 -8.79 -6.82
CA ILE A 238 22.08 -7.47 -6.37
C ILE A 238 21.74 -7.51 -4.88
N ILE A 239 21.11 -8.59 -4.40
CA ILE A 239 20.76 -8.77 -2.99
C ILE A 239 22.03 -8.85 -2.13
N PHE A 240 23.00 -9.66 -2.53
CA PHE A 240 24.22 -9.89 -1.75
C PHE A 240 25.40 -9.05 -2.25
N CYS A 241 25.12 -7.85 -2.80
CA CYS A 241 26.18 -6.95 -3.25
C CYS A 241 27.00 -6.42 -2.04
N PRO A 242 28.27 -6.00 -2.25
CA PRO A 242 29.13 -5.52 -1.18
C PRO A 242 28.58 -4.30 -0.42
N SER A 243 27.70 -3.53 -1.05
CA SER A 243 27.03 -2.38 -0.44
C SER A 243 25.88 -2.76 0.50
N ASN A 244 25.39 -4.00 0.45
CA ASN A 244 24.29 -4.48 1.27
C ASN A 244 24.79 -5.30 2.47
N ILE A 245 25.29 -4.61 3.49
CA ILE A 245 25.76 -5.23 4.74
C ILE A 245 24.66 -5.07 5.80
N ASP A 246 23.72 -6.00 5.81
CA ASP A 246 22.61 -6.03 6.77
C ASP A 246 22.72 -7.25 7.69
N THR A 247 23.05 -6.98 8.96
CA THR A 247 23.29 -8.01 9.97
C THR A 247 22.01 -8.81 10.26
N ASP A 248 20.84 -8.17 10.27
CA ASP A 248 19.56 -8.84 10.52
C ASP A 248 19.24 -9.80 9.36
N LEU A 249 19.48 -9.37 8.11
CA LEU A 249 19.32 -10.21 6.92
C LEU A 249 20.23 -11.44 6.97
N ASN A 250 21.51 -11.25 7.26
CA ASN A 250 22.47 -12.35 7.30
C ASN A 250 22.16 -13.34 8.42
N CYS A 251 21.75 -12.84 9.58
CA CYS A 251 21.26 -13.66 10.69
C CYS A 251 20.04 -14.50 10.29
N CYS A 252 19.03 -13.85 9.70
CA CYS A 252 17.81 -14.51 9.25
C CYS A 252 18.09 -15.60 8.21
N LEU A 253 18.87 -15.29 7.17
CA LEU A 253 19.23 -16.26 6.13
C LEU A 253 20.08 -17.40 6.69
N CYS A 254 21.02 -17.12 7.60
CA CYS A 254 21.83 -18.15 8.24
C CYS A 254 20.94 -19.22 8.93
N ILE A 255 20.01 -18.79 9.77
CA ILE A 255 19.11 -19.69 10.50
C ILE A 255 18.18 -20.46 9.55
N ASN A 256 17.48 -19.74 8.67
CA ASN A 256 16.45 -20.35 7.84
C ASN A 256 17.05 -21.27 6.78
N LEU A 257 18.15 -20.87 6.13
CA LEU A 257 18.79 -21.70 5.09
C LEU A 257 19.43 -22.95 5.71
N ILE A 258 20.07 -22.86 6.88
CA ILE A 258 20.64 -24.03 7.55
C ILE A 258 19.54 -25.00 7.98
N SER A 259 18.39 -24.49 8.43
CA SER A 259 17.22 -25.34 8.70
C SER A 259 16.71 -26.01 7.42
N LEU A 260 16.65 -25.28 6.30
CA LEU A 260 16.22 -25.80 5.00
C LEU A 260 17.18 -26.81 4.37
N LEU A 261 18.43 -26.90 4.84
CA LEU A 261 19.33 -28.00 4.45
C LEU A 261 18.78 -29.37 4.87
N ARG A 262 17.84 -29.42 5.81
CA ARG A 262 17.20 -30.64 6.32
C ARG A 262 15.78 -30.85 5.76
N ASP A 263 15.34 -29.97 4.86
CA ASP A 263 14.00 -30.04 4.27
C ASP A 263 13.82 -31.32 3.45
N HIS A 264 12.62 -31.92 3.51
CA HIS A 264 12.27 -33.12 2.76
C HIS A 264 12.23 -32.86 1.24
N ARG A 265 11.91 -31.62 0.83
CA ARG A 265 11.86 -31.20 -0.56
C ARG A 265 13.28 -30.91 -1.05
N ARG A 266 13.78 -31.80 -1.91
CA ARG A 266 15.09 -31.63 -2.57
C ARG A 266 15.25 -30.27 -3.28
N HIS A 267 14.16 -29.73 -3.83
CA HIS A 267 14.21 -28.43 -4.50
C HIS A 267 14.55 -27.29 -3.53
N ALA A 268 13.90 -27.24 -2.36
CA ALA A 268 14.18 -26.26 -1.31
C ALA A 268 15.62 -26.41 -0.79
N GLN A 269 16.04 -27.64 -0.53
CA GLN A 269 17.40 -27.96 -0.09
C GLN A 269 18.46 -27.47 -1.10
N ASN A 270 18.26 -27.75 -2.40
CA ASN A 270 19.20 -27.32 -3.44
C ASN A 270 19.30 -25.80 -3.54
N MET A 271 18.18 -25.08 -3.48
CA MET A 271 18.21 -23.61 -3.50
C MET A 271 18.85 -23.04 -2.23
N ALA A 272 18.61 -23.65 -1.07
CA ALA A 272 19.26 -23.25 0.17
C ALA A 272 20.79 -23.42 0.09
N ILE A 273 21.26 -24.52 -0.49
CA ILE A 273 22.69 -24.75 -0.77
C ILE A 273 23.24 -23.66 -1.69
N ASP A 274 22.55 -23.34 -2.80
CA ASP A 274 23.02 -22.35 -3.77
C ASP A 274 23.17 -20.96 -3.14
N ILE A 275 22.19 -20.55 -2.31
CA ILE A 275 22.24 -19.28 -1.59
C ILE A 275 23.35 -19.29 -0.54
N LEU A 276 23.47 -20.36 0.26
CA LEU A 276 24.52 -20.49 1.28
C LEU A 276 25.92 -20.44 0.67
N LYS A 277 26.15 -21.14 -0.44
CA LYS A 277 27.42 -21.07 -1.18
C LYS A 277 27.72 -19.63 -1.61
N TYR A 278 26.71 -18.94 -2.14
CA TYR A 278 26.87 -17.55 -2.57
C TYR A 278 27.20 -16.63 -1.40
N LEU A 279 26.51 -16.78 -0.27
CA LEU A 279 26.77 -16.02 0.96
C LEU A 279 28.18 -16.28 1.51
N LEU A 280 28.64 -17.54 1.53
CA LEU A 280 29.99 -17.89 1.99
C LEU A 280 31.08 -17.22 1.14
N VAL A 281 30.87 -17.16 -0.19
CA VAL A 281 31.83 -16.53 -1.11
C VAL A 281 31.83 -15.00 -0.99
N HIS A 282 30.65 -14.38 -0.94
CA HIS A 282 30.53 -12.92 -1.07
C HIS A 282 30.38 -12.18 0.27
N GLN A 283 29.97 -12.87 1.32
CA GLN A 283 29.68 -12.32 2.64
C GLN A 283 30.26 -13.18 3.78
N GLY A 284 31.29 -13.99 3.50
CA GLY A 284 31.90 -14.90 4.49
C GLY A 284 32.30 -14.22 5.80
N ALA A 285 32.87 -13.02 5.74
CA ALA A 285 33.25 -12.25 6.93
C ALA A 285 32.04 -11.88 7.82
N ALA A 286 30.86 -11.66 7.23
CA ALA A 286 29.64 -11.40 7.99
C ALA A 286 29.02 -12.69 8.55
N LEU A 287 29.21 -13.82 7.87
CA LEU A 287 28.78 -15.14 8.37
C LEU A 287 29.65 -15.66 9.51
N GLU A 288 30.93 -15.27 9.56
CA GLU A 288 31.85 -15.63 10.64
C GLU A 288 31.30 -15.22 12.02
N ASP A 289 30.67 -14.05 12.10
CA ASP A 289 30.06 -13.56 13.35
C ASP A 289 28.87 -14.42 13.83
N PHE A 290 28.30 -15.27 12.96
CA PHE A 290 27.19 -16.16 13.30
C PHE A 290 27.57 -17.64 13.41
N LEU A 291 28.63 -18.06 12.70
CA LEU A 291 29.06 -19.47 12.59
C LEU A 291 30.33 -19.78 13.38
N VAL A 292 30.94 -18.76 14.01
CA VAL A 292 32.09 -18.92 14.90
C VAL A 292 31.78 -18.28 16.25
N SER A 293 31.62 -19.12 17.28
CA SER A 293 31.42 -18.68 18.65
C SER A 293 32.74 -18.19 19.25
N LYS A 294 32.75 -16.91 19.65
CA LYS A 294 33.88 -16.28 20.34
C LYS A 294 33.80 -16.61 21.84
N LEU A 295 34.94 -16.67 22.53
CA LEU A 295 35.09 -17.01 23.97
C LEU A 295 34.11 -16.29 24.93
N ASN A 296 33.58 -15.14 24.52
CA ASN A 296 32.65 -14.32 25.29
C ASN A 296 31.20 -14.88 25.30
N GLN A 297 30.88 -15.86 24.46
CA GLN A 297 29.53 -16.45 24.29
C GLN A 297 29.46 -17.93 24.72
N GLY A 298 30.58 -18.50 25.19
CA GLY A 298 30.67 -19.90 25.62
C GLY A 298 32.01 -20.55 25.22
N PRO A 299 32.10 -21.90 25.25
CA PRO A 299 33.24 -22.61 24.69
C PRO A 299 33.42 -22.23 23.22
N PRO A 300 34.65 -22.00 22.74
CA PRO A 300 34.89 -21.66 21.34
C PRO A 300 34.45 -22.83 20.47
N LEU A 301 33.52 -22.55 19.55
CA LEU A 301 32.98 -23.51 18.59
C LEU A 301 33.05 -22.85 17.22
N ASP A 302 33.65 -23.55 16.28
CA ASP A 302 33.81 -23.10 14.91
C ASP A 302 33.19 -24.15 14.00
N VAL A 303 32.05 -23.80 13.39
CA VAL A 303 31.39 -24.66 12.39
C VAL A 303 31.57 -24.11 10.98
N LEU A 304 32.27 -22.99 10.82
CA LEU A 304 32.58 -22.39 9.52
C LEU A 304 33.83 -23.06 8.93
N HIS A 305 34.96 -22.92 9.61
CA HIS A 305 36.26 -23.37 9.14
C HIS A 305 36.39 -24.88 9.29
N GLY A 306 36.44 -25.60 8.16
CA GLY A 306 36.40 -27.07 8.14
C GLY A 306 35.00 -27.67 8.32
N GLY A 307 33.97 -26.84 8.35
CA GLY A 307 32.56 -27.21 8.38
C GLY A 307 31.81 -26.71 7.16
N PHE A 308 31.13 -25.56 7.27
CA PHE A 308 30.42 -24.94 6.14
C PHE A 308 31.32 -24.61 4.94
N ASP A 309 32.62 -24.36 5.13
CA ASP A 309 33.59 -24.23 4.03
C ASP A 309 33.68 -25.47 3.13
N LYS A 310 33.27 -26.65 3.62
CA LYS A 310 33.18 -27.87 2.81
C LYS A 310 32.13 -27.75 1.69
N LEU A 311 31.16 -26.84 1.78
CA LEU A 311 30.27 -26.52 0.66
C LEU A 311 31.02 -25.92 -0.54
N LEU A 312 32.11 -25.21 -0.29
CA LEU A 312 32.93 -24.57 -1.33
C LEU A 312 34.09 -25.45 -1.79
N THR A 313 34.68 -26.21 -0.87
CA THR A 313 35.93 -26.95 -1.10
C THR A 313 35.75 -28.46 -1.29
N GLY A 314 34.64 -29.03 -0.81
CA GLY A 314 34.36 -30.46 -0.82
C GLY A 314 33.25 -30.88 -1.78
N ASN A 315 32.91 -32.18 -1.76
CA ASN A 315 31.73 -32.70 -2.46
C ASN A 315 30.47 -32.64 -1.56
N LEU A 316 29.28 -32.52 -2.17
CA LEU A 316 28.02 -32.39 -1.43
C LEU A 316 27.73 -33.57 -0.46
N PRO A 317 27.97 -34.85 -0.83
CA PRO A 317 27.76 -35.96 0.10
C PRO A 317 28.60 -35.86 1.38
N ALA A 318 29.90 -35.56 1.25
CA ALA A 318 30.79 -35.40 2.40
C ALA A 318 30.38 -34.20 3.29
N PHE A 319 29.82 -33.14 2.70
CA PHE A 319 29.23 -32.05 3.46
C PHE A 319 28.02 -32.52 4.27
N PHE A 320 27.10 -33.28 3.68
CA PHE A 320 25.93 -33.79 4.41
C PHE A 320 26.27 -34.81 5.49
N GLU A 321 27.27 -35.67 5.25
CA GLU A 321 27.80 -36.56 6.27
C GLU A 321 28.37 -35.77 7.47
N TRP A 322 29.13 -34.71 7.19
CA TRP A 322 29.61 -33.81 8.24
C TRP A 322 28.47 -33.09 8.96
N LEU A 323 27.51 -32.53 8.22
CA LEU A 323 26.40 -31.77 8.79
C LEU A 323 25.55 -32.64 9.75
N HIS A 324 25.35 -33.91 9.39
CA HIS A 324 24.67 -34.88 10.26
C HIS A 324 25.52 -35.25 11.49
N ALA A 325 26.84 -35.40 11.32
CA ALA A 325 27.73 -35.73 12.43
C ALA A 325 27.93 -34.57 13.43
N SER A 326 27.85 -33.33 12.95
CA SER A 326 28.09 -32.10 13.72
C SER A 326 26.81 -31.30 14.00
N GLU A 327 25.64 -31.94 13.94
CA GLU A 327 24.34 -31.27 14.11
C GLU A 327 24.23 -30.55 15.45
N HIS A 328 24.69 -31.19 16.54
CA HIS A 328 24.61 -30.63 17.88
C HIS A 328 25.47 -29.37 18.02
N GLU A 329 26.68 -29.38 17.47
CA GLU A 329 27.60 -28.25 17.45
C GLU A 329 27.04 -27.09 16.62
N VAL A 330 26.48 -27.37 15.43
CA VAL A 330 25.86 -26.36 14.57
C VAL A 330 24.68 -25.70 15.27
N ASN A 331 23.77 -26.48 15.86
CA ASN A 331 22.63 -25.93 16.59
C ASN A 331 23.09 -25.07 17.78
N LYS A 332 24.09 -25.53 18.54
CA LYS A 332 24.64 -24.80 19.68
C LYS A 332 25.28 -23.47 19.28
N VAL A 333 26.00 -23.40 18.15
CA VAL A 333 26.58 -22.14 17.65
C VAL A 333 25.46 -21.17 17.24
N LEU A 334 24.45 -21.64 16.51
CA LEU A 334 23.32 -20.80 16.11
C LEU A 334 22.54 -20.28 17.31
N GLU A 335 22.31 -21.11 18.33
CA GLU A 335 21.62 -20.74 19.57
C GLU A 335 22.35 -19.65 20.37
N GLN A 336 23.68 -19.61 20.30
CA GLN A 336 24.50 -18.64 21.05
C GLN A 336 24.48 -17.21 20.47
N CYS A 337 24.21 -17.06 19.18
CA CYS A 337 24.24 -15.75 18.53
C CYS A 337 23.05 -15.49 17.59
N ALA A 338 22.99 -16.21 16.47
CA ALA A 338 22.01 -15.94 15.42
C ALA A 338 20.57 -16.07 15.95
N ALA A 339 20.24 -17.15 16.65
CA ALA A 339 18.89 -17.40 17.15
C ALA A 339 18.40 -16.28 18.09
N ILE A 340 19.27 -15.75 18.95
CA ILE A 340 18.94 -14.66 19.87
C ILE A 340 18.56 -13.40 19.08
N MET A 341 19.39 -13.03 18.10
CA MET A 341 19.16 -11.84 17.27
C MET A 341 17.88 -12.00 16.43
N TRP A 342 17.65 -13.19 15.87
CA TRP A 342 16.44 -13.46 15.10
C TRP A 342 15.17 -13.43 15.94
N VAL A 343 15.19 -14.00 17.15
CA VAL A 343 14.05 -13.93 18.09
C VAL A 343 13.77 -12.48 18.51
N GLN A 344 14.81 -11.66 18.72
CA GLN A 344 14.65 -10.23 18.99
C GLN A 344 13.98 -9.52 17.81
N TYR A 345 14.41 -9.80 16.58
CA TYR A 345 13.81 -9.26 15.37
C TYR A 345 12.33 -9.65 15.22
N ILE A 346 12.01 -10.94 15.41
CA ILE A 346 10.63 -11.45 15.39
C ILE A 346 9.77 -10.71 16.42
N THR A 347 10.27 -10.60 17.66
CA THR A 347 9.56 -9.94 18.76
C THR A 347 9.33 -8.45 18.49
N GLY A 348 10.33 -7.77 17.91
CA GLY A 348 10.22 -6.38 17.47
C GLY A 348 9.18 -6.20 16.37
N SER A 349 9.23 -7.07 15.36
CA SER A 349 8.32 -7.08 14.21
C SER A 349 6.87 -7.34 14.62
N ALA A 350 6.63 -8.25 15.57
CA ALA A 350 5.28 -8.54 16.09
C ALA A 350 4.60 -7.33 16.77
N LYS A 351 5.38 -6.38 17.31
CA LYS A 351 4.86 -5.15 17.94
C LYS A 351 4.59 -4.03 16.94
N PHE A 352 5.18 -4.09 15.76
CA PHE A 352 5.12 -3.04 14.75
C PHE A 352 3.69 -2.71 14.27
N PRO A 353 2.84 -3.70 13.88
CA PRO A 353 1.48 -3.40 13.41
C PRO A 353 0.67 -2.62 14.45
N GLY A 354 0.68 -3.05 15.71
CA GLY A 354 -0.13 -2.43 16.77
C GLY A 354 0.20 -0.95 16.99
N VAL A 355 1.48 -0.57 16.93
CA VAL A 355 1.92 0.83 17.08
C VAL A 355 1.54 1.67 15.85
N ARG A 356 1.78 1.13 14.65
CA ARG A 356 1.57 1.86 13.39
C ARG A 356 0.10 2.03 13.04
N ILE A 357 -0.72 0.99 13.21
CA ILE A 357 -2.16 1.02 12.96
C ILE A 357 -2.84 2.05 13.87
N LYS A 358 -2.47 2.11 15.15
CA LYS A 358 -3.01 3.11 16.09
C LYS A 358 -2.67 4.55 15.65
N GLY A 359 -1.44 4.77 15.20
CA GLY A 359 -1.01 6.06 14.66
C GLY A 359 -1.79 6.48 13.41
N MET A 360 -1.90 5.57 12.44
CA MET A 360 -2.67 5.75 11.21
C MET A 360 -4.14 6.05 11.49
N ASP A 361 -4.81 5.21 12.31
CA ASP A 361 -6.23 5.38 12.61
C ASP A 361 -6.50 6.70 13.35
N GLY A 362 -5.57 7.12 14.23
CA GLY A 362 -5.62 8.42 14.88
C GLY A 362 -5.53 9.60 13.90
N ARG A 363 -4.64 9.51 12.90
CA ARG A 363 -4.53 10.52 11.83
C ARG A 363 -5.79 10.57 10.96
N ARG A 364 -6.26 9.41 10.49
CA ARG A 364 -7.51 9.26 9.73
C ARG A 364 -8.69 9.90 10.45
N LYS A 365 -8.91 9.54 11.72
CA LYS A 365 -10.02 10.07 12.54
C LYS A 365 -9.97 11.58 12.66
N ARG A 366 -8.77 12.14 12.87
CA ARG A 366 -8.56 13.59 12.96
C ARG A 366 -8.86 14.28 11.64
N GLU A 367 -8.31 13.78 10.54
CA GLU A 367 -8.44 14.42 9.23
C GLU A 367 -9.84 14.30 8.66
N MET A 368 -10.42 13.10 8.67
CA MET A 368 -11.80 12.88 8.22
C MET A 368 -12.81 13.61 9.13
N GLY A 369 -12.53 13.73 10.43
CA GLY A 369 -13.32 14.56 11.34
C GLY A 369 -13.30 16.05 10.97
N ARG A 370 -12.14 16.59 10.54
CA ARG A 370 -12.05 17.97 10.03
C ARG A 370 -12.81 18.13 8.71
N LYS A 371 -12.64 17.20 7.77
CA LYS A 371 -13.33 17.22 6.46
C LYS A 371 -14.85 17.19 6.66
N LEU A 372 -15.37 16.31 7.52
CA LEU A 372 -16.79 16.22 7.82
C LEU A 372 -17.35 17.52 8.42
N LYS A 373 -16.61 18.14 9.37
CA LYS A 373 -16.98 19.46 9.91
C LYS A 373 -17.00 20.54 8.84
N LYS A 374 -16.07 20.51 7.89
CA LYS A 374 -16.01 21.48 6.78
C LYS A 374 -17.19 21.29 5.82
N ILE A 375 -17.52 20.05 5.48
CA ILE A 375 -18.68 19.71 4.62
C ILE A 375 -19.98 20.18 5.29
N SER A 376 -20.20 19.83 6.57
CA SER A 376 -21.38 20.26 7.31
C SER A 376 -21.52 21.79 7.39
N LYS A 377 -20.41 22.54 7.50
CA LYS A 377 -20.43 24.00 7.43
C LYS A 377 -20.81 24.54 6.05
N LEU A 378 -20.33 23.90 4.98
CA LEU A 378 -20.67 24.29 3.61
C LEU A 378 -22.15 23.99 3.31
N ASP A 379 -22.65 22.83 3.77
CA ASP A 379 -24.06 22.47 3.63
C ASP A 379 -24.97 23.44 4.40
N GLY A 380 -24.59 23.82 5.63
CA GLY A 380 -25.31 24.82 6.40
C GLY A 380 -25.41 26.16 5.66
N ARG A 381 -24.28 26.66 5.13
CA ARG A 381 -24.26 27.89 4.31
C ARG A 381 -25.10 27.77 3.05
N HIS A 382 -25.09 26.61 2.39
CA HIS A 382 -25.90 26.37 1.21
C HIS A 382 -27.40 26.43 1.54
N TRP A 383 -27.82 25.82 2.64
CA TRP A 383 -29.20 25.89 3.13
C TRP A 383 -29.63 27.31 3.52
N GLU A 384 -28.75 28.08 4.16
CA GLU A 384 -28.98 29.50 4.46
C GLU A 384 -29.23 30.30 3.18
N GLN A 385 -28.37 30.14 2.15
CA GLN A 385 -28.55 30.80 0.85
C GLN A 385 -29.84 30.42 0.15
N ILE A 386 -30.26 29.15 0.22
CA ILE A 386 -31.55 28.72 -0.33
C ILE A 386 -32.70 29.40 0.42
N ASN A 387 -32.62 29.49 1.74
CA ASN A 387 -33.65 30.11 2.55
C ASN A 387 -33.77 31.62 2.28
N GLU A 388 -32.64 32.34 2.20
CA GLU A 388 -32.62 33.76 1.83
C GLU A 388 -33.26 34.01 0.46
N ARG A 389 -32.92 33.18 -0.55
CA ARG A 389 -33.53 33.26 -1.87
C ARG A 389 -35.03 33.01 -1.83
N ARG A 390 -35.50 32.05 -1.01
CA ARG A 390 -36.93 31.79 -0.82
C ARG A 390 -37.64 32.98 -0.21
N ILE A 391 -37.08 33.59 0.85
CA ILE A 391 -37.66 34.77 1.50
C ILE A 391 -37.73 35.95 0.52
N ALA A 392 -36.67 36.20 -0.24
CA ALA A 392 -36.65 37.27 -1.25
C ALA A 392 -37.73 37.07 -2.33
N LEU A 393 -37.90 35.82 -2.81
CA LEU A 393 -38.95 35.46 -3.75
C LEU A 393 -40.35 35.68 -3.18
N GLU A 394 -40.56 35.36 -1.90
CA GLU A 394 -41.82 35.57 -1.20
C GLU A 394 -42.16 37.05 -1.08
N LEU A 395 -41.18 37.90 -0.75
CA LEU A 395 -41.35 39.36 -0.73
C LEU A 395 -41.76 39.92 -2.10
N VAL A 396 -41.12 39.45 -3.19
CA VAL A 396 -41.49 39.84 -4.56
C VAL A 396 -42.91 39.37 -4.89
N ARG A 397 -43.26 38.13 -4.55
CA ARG A 397 -44.60 37.57 -4.79
C ARG A 397 -45.66 38.39 -4.06
N ASP A 398 -45.41 38.78 -2.82
CA ASP A 398 -46.37 39.54 -2.01
C ASP A 398 -46.52 40.99 -2.51
N ALA A 399 -45.42 41.60 -2.98
CA ALA A 399 -45.47 42.90 -3.65
C ALA A 399 -46.33 42.84 -4.93
N VAL A 400 -46.07 41.88 -5.82
CA VAL A 400 -46.85 41.67 -7.05
C VAL A 400 -48.32 41.35 -6.73
N ALA A 401 -48.60 40.54 -5.71
CA ALA A 401 -49.96 40.24 -5.28
C ALA A 401 -50.68 41.50 -4.78
N THR A 402 -49.97 42.40 -4.11
CA THR A 402 -50.51 43.69 -3.64
C THR A 402 -50.80 44.62 -4.81
N GLU A 403 -49.86 44.77 -5.75
CA GLU A 403 -50.08 45.57 -6.97
C GLU A 403 -51.27 45.05 -7.79
N LEU A 404 -51.39 43.73 -7.95
CA LEU A 404 -52.53 43.13 -8.64
C LEU A 404 -53.87 43.40 -7.93
N ARG A 405 -53.89 43.44 -6.60
CA ARG A 405 -55.10 43.83 -5.84
C ARG A 405 -55.48 45.29 -6.10
N VAL A 406 -54.50 46.19 -6.11
CA VAL A 406 -54.71 47.62 -6.40
C VAL A 406 -55.24 47.80 -7.83
N ILE A 407 -54.62 47.17 -8.83
CA ILE A 407 -55.08 47.23 -10.23
C ILE A 407 -56.51 46.71 -10.37
N ARG A 408 -56.86 45.62 -9.67
CA ARG A 408 -58.23 45.09 -9.68
C ARG A 408 -59.20 46.09 -9.07
N GLN A 409 -58.88 46.69 -7.93
CA GLN A 409 -59.73 47.70 -7.28
C GLN A 409 -59.92 48.93 -8.17
N ASP A 410 -58.86 49.44 -8.77
CA ASP A 410 -58.92 50.57 -9.70
C ASP A 410 -59.80 50.24 -10.90
N LYS A 411 -59.62 49.06 -11.51
CA LYS A 411 -60.48 48.58 -12.60
C LYS A 411 -61.96 48.54 -12.19
N TYR A 412 -62.28 48.01 -11.01
CA TYR A 412 -63.66 48.03 -10.50
C TYR A 412 -64.18 49.45 -10.31
N GLY A 413 -63.34 50.38 -9.83
CA GLY A 413 -63.67 51.80 -9.71
C GLY A 413 -64.01 52.45 -11.07
N TRP A 414 -63.20 52.20 -12.10
CA TRP A 414 -63.46 52.69 -13.47
C TRP A 414 -64.76 52.13 -14.05
N VAL A 415 -65.05 50.85 -13.83
CA VAL A 415 -66.30 50.23 -14.29
C VAL A 415 -67.52 50.88 -13.61
N LEU A 416 -67.48 51.03 -12.29
CA LEU A 416 -68.56 51.67 -11.53
C LEU A 416 -68.76 53.13 -11.96
N HIS A 417 -67.67 53.87 -12.20
CA HIS A 417 -67.74 55.24 -12.70
C HIS A 417 -68.38 55.29 -14.10
N ALA A 418 -67.97 54.42 -15.02
CA ALA A 418 -68.56 54.35 -16.36
C ALA A 418 -70.04 53.97 -16.33
N GLU A 419 -70.45 53.02 -15.47
CA GLU A 419 -71.86 52.67 -15.25
C GLU A 419 -72.67 53.85 -14.72
N SER A 420 -72.11 54.61 -13.76
CA SER A 420 -72.75 55.81 -13.21
C SER A 420 -72.91 56.91 -14.27
N GLU A 421 -71.88 57.17 -15.07
CA GLU A 421 -71.94 58.17 -16.16
C GLU A 421 -72.95 57.76 -17.22
N TRP A 422 -73.01 56.47 -17.57
CA TRP A 422 -74.02 55.95 -18.50
C TRP A 422 -75.44 56.12 -17.96
N GLN A 423 -75.67 55.81 -16.68
CA GLN A 423 -76.96 56.03 -16.01
C GLN A 423 -77.34 57.52 -16.00
N SER A 424 -76.40 58.42 -15.74
CA SER A 424 -76.61 59.88 -15.77
C SER A 424 -77.03 60.36 -17.16
N HIS A 425 -76.30 59.96 -18.21
CA HIS A 425 -76.65 60.31 -19.59
C HIS A 425 -78.00 59.73 -20.02
N LEU A 426 -78.34 58.50 -19.61
CA LEU A 426 -79.67 57.92 -19.84
C LEU A 426 -80.77 58.76 -19.17
N GLN A 427 -80.56 59.20 -17.93
CA GLN A 427 -81.52 60.06 -17.23
C GLN A 427 -81.69 61.41 -17.94
N GLN A 428 -80.60 62.02 -18.43
CA GLN A 428 -80.67 63.24 -19.23
C GLN A 428 -81.41 63.04 -20.55
N LEU A 429 -81.18 61.93 -21.27
CA LEU A 429 -81.90 61.61 -22.51
C LEU A 429 -83.41 61.40 -22.29
N VAL A 430 -83.79 60.74 -21.18
CA VAL A 430 -85.20 60.60 -20.77
C VAL A 430 -85.79 61.98 -20.46
N HIS A 431 -85.06 62.83 -19.74
CA HIS A 431 -85.54 64.14 -19.29
C HIS A 431 -85.65 65.18 -20.43
N GLU A 432 -84.63 65.29 -21.28
CA GLU A 432 -84.53 66.34 -22.30
C GLU A 432 -85.18 65.96 -23.64
N ARG A 433 -85.23 64.66 -23.97
CA ARG A 433 -85.70 64.19 -25.29
C ARG A 433 -86.86 63.20 -25.23
N GLY A 434 -87.35 62.83 -24.04
CA GLY A 434 -88.49 61.92 -23.89
C GLY A 434 -88.24 60.51 -24.44
N ILE A 435 -86.98 60.11 -24.60
CA ILE A 435 -86.59 58.81 -25.15
C ILE A 435 -86.53 57.81 -23.99
N PHE A 436 -87.51 56.91 -23.92
CA PHE A 436 -87.54 55.84 -22.91
C PHE A 436 -86.72 54.62 -23.36
N PRO A 437 -85.88 54.04 -22.50
CA PRO A 437 -85.19 52.80 -22.83
C PRO A 437 -86.19 51.65 -22.98
N PHE A 438 -86.05 50.85 -24.05
CA PHE A 438 -86.83 49.63 -24.24
C PHE A 438 -86.45 48.61 -23.16
N THR A 439 -87.40 48.25 -22.31
CA THR A 439 -87.29 47.11 -21.40
C THR A 439 -87.38 45.82 -22.21
N VAL A 440 -86.24 45.17 -22.45
CA VAL A 440 -86.25 43.73 -22.79
C VAL A 440 -86.38 42.98 -21.48
N LEU A 441 -87.55 42.38 -21.26
CA LEU A 441 -87.79 41.42 -20.20
C LEU A 441 -86.98 40.15 -20.51
N SER A 442 -86.01 39.83 -19.65
CA SER A 442 -85.43 38.50 -19.51
C SER A 442 -85.27 38.19 -18.04
#